data_AF-A0A5J6YVP5-F1
#
_entry.id   AF-A0A5J6YVP5-F1
#
_cell.length_a   1.000
_cell.length_b   1.000
_cell.length_c   1.000
_cell.angle_alpha   90.00
_cell.angle_beta   90.00
_cell.angle_gamma   90.00
#
_symmetry.space_group_name_H-M   'P 1'
#
loop_
_entity.id
_entity.type
_entity.pdbx_description
1 polymer ?
#
loop_
_entity_poly.entity_id
_entity_poly.type
_entity_poly.pdbx_seq_one_letter_code
_entity_poly.pdbx_strand_id
1 'polypeptide(L)'
;MARRLPPSNWPPPPQTAPACALCGRAAPHLTEHHLIPRSQGRRRGTKISELPTVMLCGPCHKFLHRTFSNVELAQEYSAVDTLLEHTDVRRFVTWIKRQPASRSVRVR
;
A
#
# COMPACT_ATOMS: atom_id res chain seq x y z
N MET A 1 -9.01 28.64 -40.45
CA MET A 1 -9.67 27.35 -40.10
C MET A 1 -9.72 27.26 -38.58
N ALA A 2 -10.91 27.29 -37.97
CA ALA A 2 -11.05 27.18 -36.51
C ALA A 2 -10.70 25.76 -36.07
N ARG A 3 -9.69 25.60 -35.21
CA ARG A 3 -9.39 24.31 -34.57
C ARG A 3 -10.58 23.93 -33.70
N ARG A 4 -11.30 22.86 -34.06
CA ARG A 4 -12.32 22.28 -33.19
C ARG A 4 -11.61 21.78 -31.92
N LEU A 5 -11.95 22.36 -30.77
CA LEU A 5 -11.52 21.84 -29.48
C LEU A 5 -12.14 20.45 -29.28
N PRO A 6 -11.40 19.46 -28.73
CA PRO A 6 -11.96 18.16 -28.39
C PRO A 6 -13.08 18.33 -27.34
N PRO A 7 -14.07 17.43 -27.31
CA PRO A 7 -15.16 17.50 -26.35
C PRO A 7 -14.60 17.42 -24.91
N SER A 8 -15.05 18.33 -24.05
CA SER A 8 -14.68 18.35 -22.64
C SER A 8 -15.23 17.09 -21.95
N ASN A 9 -14.35 16.24 -21.44
CA ASN A 9 -14.69 15.06 -20.64
C ASN A 9 -15.14 15.44 -19.21
N TRP A 10 -16.06 16.40 -19.11
CA TRP A 10 -16.62 16.91 -17.88
C TRP A 10 -18.06 16.38 -17.71
N PRO A 11 -18.45 15.87 -16.53
CA PRO A 11 -17.70 15.78 -15.28
C PRO A 11 -16.67 14.64 -15.27
N PRO A 12 -15.56 14.77 -14.51
CA PRO A 12 -14.61 13.68 -14.36
C PRO A 12 -15.31 12.44 -13.78
N PRO A 13 -14.92 11.22 -14.20
CA PRO A 13 -15.47 10.00 -13.62
C PRO A 13 -15.26 10.00 -12.10
N PRO A 14 -16.17 9.37 -11.33
CA PRO A 14 -16.08 9.32 -9.89
C PRO A 14 -14.74 8.70 -9.47
N GLN A 15 -13.91 9.48 -8.79
CA GLN A 15 -12.61 9.03 -8.31
C GLN A 15 -12.84 8.17 -7.07
N THR A 16 -12.55 6.87 -7.16
CA THR A 16 -12.62 5.98 -6.00
C THR A 16 -11.69 6.51 -4.92
N ALA A 17 -12.21 6.77 -3.72
CA ALA A 17 -11.39 7.25 -2.62
C ALA A 17 -10.22 6.27 -2.38
N PRO A 18 -8.98 6.76 -2.25
CA PRO A 18 -7.84 5.89 -2.15
C PRO A 18 -7.93 5.08 -0.86
N ALA A 19 -7.85 3.75 -0.98
CA ALA A 19 -7.95 2.81 0.12
C ALA A 19 -6.60 2.14 0.39
N CYS A 20 -6.37 1.74 1.64
CA CYS A 20 -5.18 0.96 2.00
C CYS A 20 -5.23 -0.41 1.31
N ALA A 21 -4.19 -0.75 0.54
CA ALA A 21 -4.12 -2.03 -0.17
C ALA A 21 -4.14 -3.26 0.77
N LEU A 22 -3.66 -3.11 2.01
CA LEU A 22 -3.60 -4.22 2.98
C LEU A 22 -4.90 -4.38 3.78
N CYS A 23 -5.46 -3.29 4.31
CA CYS A 23 -6.64 -3.37 5.19
C CYS A 23 -7.94 -2.90 4.55
N GLY A 24 -7.92 -2.38 3.33
CA GLY A 24 -9.10 -1.94 2.57
C GLY A 24 -9.80 -0.69 3.11
N ARG A 25 -9.31 -0.07 4.19
CA ARG A 25 -9.92 1.16 4.73
C ARG A 25 -9.56 2.38 3.90
N ALA A 26 -10.52 3.27 3.69
CA ALA A 26 -10.30 4.63 3.21
C ALA A 26 -9.71 5.47 4.35
N ALA A 27 -8.37 5.51 4.44
CA ALA A 27 -7.67 6.30 5.45
C ALA A 27 -7.39 7.71 4.91
N PRO A 28 -7.41 8.75 5.77
CA PRO A 28 -7.15 10.14 5.32
C PRO A 28 -5.74 10.32 4.77
N HIS A 29 -4.79 9.49 5.23
CA HIS A 29 -3.40 9.52 4.79
C HIS A 29 -2.94 8.11 4.45
N LEU A 30 -2.49 7.95 3.21
CA LEU A 30 -1.81 6.76 2.73
C LEU A 30 -0.39 7.12 2.35
N THR A 31 0.52 6.20 2.61
CA THR A 31 1.94 6.30 2.28
C THR A 31 2.29 5.20 1.30
N GLU A 32 3.14 5.52 0.33
CA GLU A 32 3.72 4.52 -0.55
C GLU A 32 4.62 3.57 0.25
N HIS A 33 4.43 2.27 0.01
CA HIS A 33 5.25 1.20 0.57
C HIS A 33 5.79 0.35 -0.58
N HIS A 34 7.10 0.08 -0.57
CA HIS A 34 7.72 -0.81 -1.54
C HIS A 34 7.63 -2.24 -1.01
N LEU A 35 6.93 -3.12 -1.72
CA LEU A 35 6.78 -4.53 -1.31
C LEU A 35 8.14 -5.25 -1.30
N ILE A 36 9.02 -4.87 -2.22
CA ILE A 36 10.43 -5.22 -2.17
C ILE A 36 11.20 -4.00 -1.65
N PRO A 37 11.79 -4.06 -0.45
CA PRO A 37 12.54 -2.94 0.10
C PRO A 37 13.62 -2.44 -0.88
N ARG A 38 13.76 -1.12 -1.00
CA ARG A 38 14.69 -0.47 -1.95
C ARG A 38 16.12 -0.99 -1.84
N SER A 39 16.57 -1.33 -0.63
CA SER A 39 17.89 -1.91 -0.38
C SER A 39 18.05 -3.29 -1.03
N GLN A 40 17.03 -4.14 -0.97
CA GLN A 40 17.05 -5.47 -1.58
C GLN A 40 16.87 -5.40 -3.10
N GLY A 41 15.97 -4.53 -3.59
CA GLY A 41 15.80 -4.28 -5.02
C GLY A 41 17.10 -3.85 -5.69
N ARG A 42 17.82 -2.89 -5.08
CA ARG A 42 19.14 -2.45 -5.58
C ARG A 42 20.18 -3.57 -5.57
N ARG A 43 20.21 -4.41 -4.53
CA ARG A 43 21.13 -5.57 -4.46
C ARG A 43 20.87 -6.60 -5.56
N ARG A 44 19.62 -6.71 -6.04
CA ARG A 44 19.22 -7.56 -7.16
C ARG A 44 19.42 -6.90 -8.54
N GLY A 45 19.92 -5.67 -8.60
CA GLY A 45 20.11 -4.92 -9.85
C GLY A 45 18.83 -4.30 -10.42
N THR A 46 17.72 -4.33 -9.69
CA THR A 46 16.44 -3.75 -10.14
C THR A 46 16.40 -2.25 -9.88
N LYS A 47 15.85 -1.46 -10.82
CA LYS A 47 15.67 -0.02 -10.61
C LYS A 47 14.54 0.21 -9.59
N ILE A 48 14.68 1.22 -8.73
CA ILE A 48 13.66 1.52 -7.72
C ILE A 48 12.29 1.81 -8.33
N SER A 49 12.26 2.48 -9.48
CA SER A 49 11.03 2.80 -10.21
C SER A 49 10.29 1.57 -10.75
N GLU A 50 10.97 0.43 -10.85
CA GLU A 50 10.41 -0.84 -11.31
C GLU A 50 9.97 -1.73 -10.15
N LEU A 51 10.26 -1.35 -8.90
CA LEU A 51 9.83 -2.12 -7.73
C LEU A 51 8.33 -1.96 -7.52
N PRO A 52 7.61 -3.05 -7.20
CA PRO A 52 6.18 -2.97 -6.95
C PRO A 52 5.92 -2.17 -5.67
N THR A 53 5.08 -1.13 -5.80
CA THR A 53 4.67 -0.27 -4.69
C THR A 53 3.16 -0.36 -4.44
N VAL A 54 2.76 -0.13 -3.19
CA VAL A 54 1.35 -0.13 -2.77
C VAL A 54 1.08 1.01 -1.79
N MET A 55 -0.15 1.50 -1.77
CA MET A 55 -0.58 2.54 -0.84
C MET A 55 -1.09 1.92 0.45
N LEU A 56 -0.42 2.21 1.57
CA LEU A 56 -0.77 1.70 2.90
C LEU A 56 -1.10 2.83 3.87
N CYS A 57 -2.04 2.57 4.78
CA CYS A 57 -2.26 3.47 5.90
C CYS A 57 -1.12 3.35 6.92
N GLY A 58 -0.87 4.42 7.68
CA GLY A 58 0.22 4.48 8.66
C GLY A 58 0.31 3.27 9.60
N PRO A 59 -0.79 2.75 10.18
CA PRO A 59 -0.75 1.55 11.01
C PRO A 59 -0.29 0.29 10.25
N CYS A 60 -0.80 0.06 9.04
CA CYS A 60 -0.41 -1.09 8.23
C CYS A 60 1.06 -1.00 7.81
N HIS A 61 1.51 0.18 7.40
CA HIS A 61 2.91 0.40 7.03
C HIS A 61 3.86 0.12 8.21
N LYS A 62 3.55 0.66 9.40
CA LYS A 62 4.33 0.41 10.62
C LYS A 62 4.31 -1.07 11.03
N PHE A 63 3.18 -1.74 10.85
CA PHE A 63 3.04 -3.17 11.16
C PHE A 63 3.98 -4.02 10.31
N LEU A 64 4.00 -3.83 8.99
CA LEU A 64 4.87 -4.62 8.11
C LEU A 64 6.36 -4.48 8.48
N HIS A 65 6.84 -3.26 8.70
CA HIS A 65 8.24 -3.02 9.10
C HIS A 65 8.58 -3.45 10.53
N ARG A 66 7.57 -3.71 11.36
CA ARG A 66 7.77 -4.24 12.71
C ARG A 66 7.76 -5.76 12.73
N THR A 67 6.94 -6.38 11.88
CA THR A 67 6.75 -7.83 11.81
C THR A 67 7.80 -8.51 10.95
N PHE A 68 8.20 -7.91 9.83
CA PHE A 68 9.09 -8.53 8.86
C PHE A 68 10.39 -7.74 8.69
N SER A 69 11.48 -8.47 8.55
CA SER A 69 12.75 -7.93 8.10
C SER A 69 12.68 -7.58 6.61
N ASN A 70 13.63 -6.75 6.17
CA ASN A 70 13.73 -6.41 4.75
C ASN A 70 14.02 -7.64 3.86
N VAL A 71 14.67 -8.67 4.41
CA VAL A 71 15.00 -9.90 3.67
C VAL A 71 13.74 -10.73 3.47
N GLU A 72 12.97 -10.96 4.53
CA GLU A 72 11.70 -11.70 4.46
C GLU A 72 10.70 -11.03 3.50
N LEU A 73 10.55 -9.69 3.57
CA LEU A 73 9.71 -8.95 2.62
C LEU A 73 10.13 -9.17 1.16
N ALA A 74 11.44 -9.21 0.89
CA ALA A 74 11.93 -9.37 -0.48
C ALA A 74 11.88 -10.81 -0.99
N GLN A 75 11.85 -11.82 -0.11
CA GLN A 75 11.93 -13.23 -0.48
C GLN A 75 10.56 -13.91 -0.43
N GLU A 76 9.82 -13.72 0.66
CA GLU A 76 8.59 -14.48 0.94
C GLU A 76 7.34 -13.62 0.76
N TYR A 77 7.42 -12.32 1.04
CA TYR A 77 6.25 -11.44 1.13
C TYR A 77 6.27 -10.28 0.11
N SER A 78 6.70 -10.57 -1.11
CA SER A 78 6.86 -9.55 -2.17
C SER A 78 5.55 -9.13 -2.85
N ALA A 79 4.42 -9.70 -2.45
CA ALA A 79 3.08 -9.39 -2.94
C ALA A 79 2.09 -9.14 -1.77
N VAL A 80 1.03 -8.37 -2.02
CA VAL A 80 -0.01 -8.14 -1.00
C VAL A 80 -0.72 -9.44 -0.63
N ASP A 81 -0.96 -10.32 -1.59
CA ASP A 81 -1.63 -11.59 -1.34
C ASP A 81 -0.81 -12.48 -0.39
N THR A 82 0.50 -12.60 -0.62
CA THR A 82 1.42 -13.32 0.29
C THR A 82 1.45 -12.73 1.70
N LEU A 83 1.33 -11.39 1.83
CA LEU A 83 1.23 -10.75 3.13
C LEU A 83 -0.09 -11.11 3.83
N LEU A 84 -1.20 -11.16 3.10
CA LEU A 84 -2.52 -11.49 3.65
C LEU A 84 -2.66 -12.95 4.06
N GLU A 85 -1.86 -13.84 3.50
CA GLU A 85 -1.75 -15.25 3.90
C GLU A 85 -1.09 -15.42 5.28
N HIS A 86 -0.23 -14.49 5.69
CA HIS A 86 0.44 -14.57 6.98
C HIS A 86 -0.53 -14.39 8.15
N THR A 87 -0.50 -15.32 9.11
CA THR A 87 -1.43 -15.37 10.25
C THR A 87 -1.47 -14.07 11.05
N ASP A 88 -0.30 -13.48 11.37
CA ASP A 88 -0.26 -12.24 12.16
C ASP A 88 -0.79 -11.03 11.39
N VAL A 89 -0.53 -10.98 10.08
CA VAL A 89 -1.06 -9.92 9.22
C VAL A 89 -2.57 -10.04 9.16
N ARG A 90 -3.11 -11.24 8.95
CA ARG A 90 -4.56 -11.48 8.93
C ARG A 90 -5.24 -11.09 10.24
N ARG A 91 -4.64 -11.45 11.38
CA ARG A 91 -5.16 -11.05 12.72
C ARG A 91 -5.14 -9.53 12.88
N PHE A 92 -4.04 -8.88 12.52
CA PHE A 92 -3.92 -7.44 12.58
C PHE A 92 -4.94 -6.75 11.67
N VAL A 93 -5.02 -7.14 10.40
CA VAL A 93 -5.94 -6.61 9.38
C VAL A 93 -7.39 -6.71 9.86
N THR A 94 -7.79 -7.87 10.38
CA THR A 94 -9.14 -8.11 10.90
C THR A 94 -9.48 -7.17 12.05
N TRP A 95 -8.54 -6.96 12.98
CA TRP A 95 -8.74 -6.06 14.10
C TRP A 95 -8.76 -4.58 13.67
N ILE A 96 -7.79 -4.16 12.85
CA ILE A 96 -7.66 -2.75 12.46
C ILE A 96 -8.84 -2.31 11.57
N LYS A 97 -9.44 -3.21 10.78
CA LYS A 97 -10.65 -2.93 9.99
C LYS A 97 -11.82 -2.43 10.86
N ARG A 98 -11.86 -2.78 12.15
CA ARG A 98 -12.90 -2.36 13.10
C ARG A 98 -12.60 -1.02 13.78
N GLN A 99 -11.42 -0.45 13.56
CA GLN A 99 -11.03 0.84 14.16
C GLN A 99 -11.41 2.00 13.23
N PRO A 100 -11.72 3.19 13.79
CA PRO A 100 -11.98 4.38 12.97
C PRO A 100 -10.80 4.68 12.04
N ALA A 101 -11.06 4.97 10.77
CA ALA A 101 -10.00 5.18 9.77
C ALA A 101 -9.13 6.41 10.06
N SER A 102 -9.66 7.40 10.80
CA SER A 102 -8.95 8.58 11.29
C SER A 102 -8.06 8.31 12.51
N ARG A 103 -8.22 7.17 13.18
CA ARG A 103 -7.50 6.88 14.43
C ARG A 103 -6.08 6.41 14.15
N SER A 104 -5.09 7.16 14.66
CA SER A 104 -3.71 6.69 14.70
C SER A 104 -3.58 5.53 15.70
N VAL A 105 -3.11 4.39 15.23
CA VAL A 105 -2.87 3.20 16.07
C VAL A 105 -1.38 3.05 16.32
N ARG A 106 -1.01 2.84 17.58
CA ARG A 106 0.36 2.45 17.96
C ARG A 106 0.50 0.95 17.76
N VAL A 107 1.27 0.57 16.76
CA VAL A 107 1.79 -0.80 16.61
C VAL A 107 2.87 -0.98 17.68
N ARG A 108 2.74 -2.00 18.54
CA ARG A 108 3.73 -2.35 19.56
C ARG A 108 4.64 -3.46 19.04
#